data_AF-A0A7J3I021-F1
#
_entry.id   AF-A0A7J3I021-F1
#
_cell.length_a   1.000
_cell.length_b   1.000
_cell.length_c   1.000
_cell.angle_alpha   90.00
_cell.angle_beta   90.00
_cell.angle_gamma   90.00
#
_symmetry.space_group_name_H-M   'P 1'
#
loop_
_entity.id
_entity.type
_entity.pdbx_description
1 polymer ?
#
loop_
_entity_poly.entity_id
_entity_poly.type
_entity_poly.pdbx_seq_one_letter_code
_entity_poly.pdbx_strand_id
1 'polypeptide(L)'
;RNLRVLNEAVKRYPVHRPLLGFDKVETEAIARKIGTYDISIKKSLGCTAAPRHPILKAKLEEVLEVEKRIEVEKMVEETLEKAKKVEI
;
A
#
# COMPACT_ATOMS: atom_id res chain seq x y z
N ARG A 1 5.54 13.23 -7.21
CA ARG A 1 4.56 12.93 -8.28
C ARG A 1 3.72 11.70 -7.93
N ASN A 2 4.30 10.51 -7.78
CA ASN A 2 3.51 9.30 -7.49
C ASN A 2 2.73 9.38 -6.17
N LEU A 3 3.33 9.93 -5.11
CA LEU A 3 2.62 10.18 -3.85
C LEU A 3 1.40 11.10 -4.01
N ARG A 4 1.46 12.07 -4.95
CA ARG A 4 0.32 12.94 -5.25
C ARG A 4 -0.79 12.15 -5.95
N VAL A 5 -0.44 11.31 -6.94
CA VAL A 5 -1.41 10.43 -7.61
C VAL A 5 -2.10 9.50 -6.60
N LEU A 6 -1.34 8.89 -5.68
CA LEU A 6 -1.91 8.04 -4.62
C LEU A 6 -2.84 8.81 -3.67
N ASN A 7 -2.52 10.08 -3.37
CA ASN A 7 -3.36 10.89 -2.49
C ASN A 7 -4.72 11.23 -3.11
N GLU A 8 -4.87 11.20 -4.43
CA GLU A 8 -6.17 11.45 -5.07
C GLU A 8 -7.23 10.41 -4.68
N ALA A 9 -6.81 9.20 -4.31
CA ALA A 9 -7.70 8.14 -3.83
C ALA A 9 -8.31 8.44 -2.45
N VAL A 10 -7.68 9.30 -1.63
CA VAL A 10 -8.13 9.58 -0.26
C VAL A 10 -8.21 11.09 -0.05
N LYS A 11 -9.40 11.65 -0.32
CA LYS A 11 -9.65 13.11 -0.22
C LYS A 11 -10.14 13.55 1.16
N ARG A 12 -10.75 12.63 1.92
CA ARG A 12 -11.43 12.95 3.20
C ARG A 12 -10.53 12.83 4.42
N TYR A 13 -9.42 12.09 4.33
CA TYR A 13 -8.55 11.78 5.47
C TYR A 13 -7.07 12.01 5.13
N PRO A 14 -6.26 12.46 6.10
CA PRO A 14 -4.82 12.60 5.90
C PRO A 14 -4.15 11.21 5.84
N VAL A 15 -3.23 11.03 4.88
CA VAL A 15 -2.40 9.82 4.79
C VAL A 15 -1.04 10.08 5.45
N HIS A 16 -0.91 9.63 6.70
CA HIS A 16 0.36 9.70 7.43
C HIS A 16 1.37 8.70 6.87
N ARG A 17 2.61 9.15 6.68
CA ARG A 17 3.73 8.32 6.20
C ARG A 17 4.91 8.43 7.18
N PRO A 18 4.84 7.82 8.38
CA PRO A 18 5.81 8.06 9.46
C PRO A 18 7.25 7.71 9.10
N LEU A 19 7.44 6.75 8.19
CA LEU A 19 8.76 6.31 7.72
C LEU A 19 9.27 7.11 6.51
N LEU A 20 8.54 8.14 6.06
CA LEU A 20 8.99 8.97 4.94
C LEU A 20 10.24 9.77 5.34
N GLY A 21 11.35 9.50 4.67
CA GLY A 21 12.64 10.15 4.95
C GLY A 21 13.60 9.28 5.75
N PHE A 22 13.16 8.13 6.26
CA PHE A 22 14.02 7.13 6.86
C PHE A 22 14.62 6.24 5.77
N ASP A 23 15.87 5.83 5.97
CA ASP A 23 16.46 4.76 5.18
C ASP A 23 16.09 3.37 5.74
N LYS A 24 16.59 2.32 5.08
CA LYS A 24 16.31 0.94 5.46
C LYS A 24 16.92 0.58 6.82
N VAL A 25 18.14 1.04 7.09
CA VAL A 25 18.88 0.70 8.31
C VAL A 25 18.20 1.34 9.52
N GLU A 26 17.76 2.59 9.39
CA GLU A 26 17.02 3.29 10.44
C GLU A 26 15.68 2.62 10.73
N THR A 27 14.94 2.24 9.68
CA THR A 27 13.67 1.53 9.81
C THR A 27 13.85 0.18 10.49
N GLU A 28 14.90 -0.56 10.14
CA GLU A 28 15.22 -1.84 10.78
C GLU A 28 15.63 -1.69 12.25
N ALA A 29 16.37 -0.63 12.60
CA ALA A 29 16.73 -0.33 13.98
C ALA A 29 15.50 -0.06 14.85
N ILE A 30 14.51 0.67 14.33
CA ILE A 30 13.22 0.87 15.00
C ILE A 30 12.50 -0.47 15.17
N ALA A 31 12.40 -1.28 14.12
CA ALA A 31 11.75 -2.60 14.17
C ALA A 31 12.38 -3.54 15.21
N ARG A 32 13.73 -3.54 15.33
CA ARG A 32 14.43 -4.31 16.36
C ARG A 32 14.15 -3.77 17.77
N LYS A 33 14.17 -2.44 17.93
CA LYS A 33 13.88 -1.77 19.21
C LYS A 33 12.48 -2.11 19.73
N ILE A 34 11.48 -2.21 18.85
CA ILE A 34 10.09 -2.55 19.23
C ILE A 34 9.79 -4.05 19.15
N GLY A 35 10.77 -4.90 18.83
CA GLY A 35 10.61 -6.35 18.78
C GLY A 35 9.82 -6.92 17.59
N THR A 36 9.63 -6.16 16.51
CA THR A 36 8.89 -6.61 15.32
C THR A 36 9.77 -7.16 14.19
N TYR A 37 11.08 -6.94 14.26
CA TYR A 37 11.99 -7.30 13.17
C TYR A 37 11.89 -8.77 12.75
N ASP A 38 12.00 -9.71 13.70
CA ASP A 38 12.09 -11.15 13.41
C ASP A 38 10.80 -11.72 12.79
N ILE A 39 9.63 -11.17 13.14
CA ILE A 39 8.37 -11.56 12.53
C ILE A 39 8.21 -10.97 11.11
N SER A 40 8.70 -9.75 10.89
CA SER A 40 8.55 -9.03 9.61
C SER A 40 9.46 -9.56 8.51
N ILE A 41 10.59 -10.20 8.83
CA ILE A 41 11.53 -10.72 7.82
C ILE A 41 11.23 -12.16 7.37
N LYS A 42 10.17 -12.80 7.89
CA LYS A 42 9.79 -14.15 7.47
C LYS A 42 9.46 -14.17 5.98
N LYS A 43 9.87 -15.23 5.28
CA LYS A 43 9.61 -15.37 3.83
C LYS A 43 8.10 -15.35 3.56
N SER A 44 7.68 -14.45 2.68
CA SER A 44 6.33 -14.38 2.14
C SER A 44 6.32 -14.87 0.69
N LEU A 45 5.18 -15.39 0.23
CA LEU A 45 4.98 -15.93 -1.12
C LEU A 45 5.15 -14.90 -2.25
N GLY A 46 5.33 -13.62 -1.92
CA GLY A 46 5.48 -12.54 -2.89
C GLY A 46 4.16 -12.23 -3.60
N CYS A 47 4.05 -11.02 -4.14
CA CYS A 47 2.88 -10.63 -4.93
C CYS A 47 3.10 -11.06 -6.39
N THR A 48 2.28 -11.98 -6.90
CA THR A 48 2.34 -12.43 -8.30
C THR A 48 1.87 -11.36 -9.29
N ALA A 49 1.15 -10.33 -8.82
CA ALA A 49 0.68 -9.22 -9.64
C ALA A 49 1.73 -8.10 -9.81
N ALA A 50 2.89 -8.18 -9.15
CA ALA A 50 3.92 -7.15 -9.27
C ALA A 50 4.55 -7.17 -10.68
N PRO A 51 4.51 -6.07 -11.44
CA PRO A 51 5.09 -6.03 -12.78
C PRO A 51 6.63 -6.06 -12.70
N ARG A 52 7.29 -6.70 -13.69
CA ARG A 52 8.76 -6.71 -13.80
C ARG A 52 9.36 -5.30 -13.95
N HIS A 53 8.65 -4.41 -14.62
CA HIS A 53 9.06 -3.02 -14.86
C HIS A 53 7.99 -2.05 -14.37
N PRO A 54 8.05 -1.61 -13.10
CA PRO A 54 7.08 -0.69 -12.54
C PRO A 54 7.25 0.72 -13.12
N ILE A 55 6.14 1.46 -13.23
CA ILE A 55 6.14 2.85 -13.67
C ILE A 55 6.72 3.74 -12.56
N LEU A 56 7.81 4.46 -12.86
CA LEU A 56 8.46 5.36 -11.90
C LEU A 56 7.81 6.75 -11.81
N LYS A 57 7.02 7.15 -12.81
CA LYS A 57 6.32 8.44 -12.87
C LYS A 57 4.87 8.23 -13.32
N ALA A 58 3.98 8.02 -12.36
CA ALA A 58 2.55 7.83 -12.63
C ALA A 58 1.90 9.11 -13.18
N LYS A 59 0.92 8.93 -14.08
CA LYS A 59 -0.03 9.96 -14.51
C LYS A 59 -1.41 9.63 -13.97
N LEU A 60 -2.12 10.62 -13.43
CA LEU A 60 -3.43 10.39 -12.82
C LEU A 60 -4.45 9.97 -13.87
N GLU A 61 -4.36 10.55 -15.06
CA GLU A 61 -5.26 10.32 -16.18
C GLU A 61 -5.23 8.86 -16.61
N GLU A 62 -4.02 8.28 -16.74
CA GLU A 62 -3.82 6.87 -17.10
C GLU A 62 -4.39 5.92 -16.03
N VAL A 63 -4.26 6.26 -14.75
CA VAL A 63 -4.83 5.47 -13.64
C VAL A 63 -6.35 5.47 -13.73
N LEU A 64 -6.97 6.64 -13.86
CA LEU A 64 -8.43 6.77 -13.96
C LEU A 64 -9.00 6.08 -15.20
N GLU A 65 -8.29 6.07 -16.33
CA GLU A 65 -8.71 5.33 -17.53
C GLU A 65 -8.67 3.81 -17.36
N VAL A 66 -7.67 3.30 -16.64
CA VAL A 66 -7.57 1.87 -16.33
C VAL A 66 -8.63 1.46 -15.31
N GLU A 67 -8.86 2.28 -14.28
CA GLU A 67 -9.88 2.03 -13.26
C GLU A 67 -11.29 1.92 -13.86
N LYS A 68 -11.62 2.66 -14.92
CA LYS A 68 -12.91 2.51 -15.64
C LYS A 68 -13.14 1.13 -16.25
N ARG A 69 -12.08 0.33 -16.44
CA ARG A 69 -12.16 -1.02 -17.03
C ARG A 69 -12.41 -2.10 -15.98
N ILE A 70 -12.45 -1.74 -14.69
CA ILE A 70 -12.61 -2.65 -13.57
C ILE A 70 -13.68 -2.11 -12.60
N GLU A 71 -14.47 -3.00 -11.99
CA GLU A 71 -15.53 -2.62 -11.05
C GLU A 71 -14.95 -2.41 -9.64
N VAL A 72 -14.14 -1.35 -9.45
CA VAL A 72 -13.40 -1.11 -8.19
C VAL A 72 -14.34 -1.04 -6.99
N GLU A 73 -15.45 -0.31 -7.09
CA GLU A 73 -16.41 -0.10 -6.02
C GLU A 73 -17.01 -1.42 -5.55
N LYS A 74 -17.43 -2.27 -6.49
CA LYS A 74 -17.99 -3.59 -6.19
C LYS A 74 -16.95 -4.51 -5.56
N MET A 75 -15.72 -4.51 -6.06
CA MET A 75 -14.62 -5.28 -5.46
C MET A 75 -14.35 -4.87 -4.00
N VAL A 76 -14.43 -3.57 -3.71
CA VAL A 76 -14.27 -3.03 -2.36
C VAL A 76 -15.42 -3.48 -1.47
N GLU A 77 -16.68 -3.34 -1.91
CA GLU A 77 -17.87 -3.78 -1.17
C GLU A 77 -17.81 -5.28 -0.83
N GLU A 78 -17.59 -6.13 -1.83
CA GLU A 78 -17.49 -7.59 -1.65
C GLU A 78 -16.36 -7.99 -0.68
N THR A 79 -15.27 -7.23 -0.66
CA THR A 79 -14.12 -7.48 0.23
C THR A 79 -14.43 -7.05 1.67
N LEU A 80 -15.10 -5.92 1.85
CA LEU A 80 -15.48 -5.42 3.17
C LEU A 80 -16.51 -6.33 3.85
N GLU A 81 -17.45 -6.89 3.10
CA GLU A 81 -18.44 -7.85 3.63
C GLU A 81 -17.77 -9.12 4.20
N LYS A 82 -16.67 -9.55 3.60
CA LYS A 82 -15.91 -10.75 4.02
C LYS A 82 -14.87 -10.46 5.09
N ALA A 83 -14.61 -9.19 5.42
CA ALA A 83 -13.60 -8.80 6.38
C ALA A 83 -13.99 -9.25 7.80
N LYS A 84 -13.08 -9.94 8.49
CA LYS A 84 -13.30 -10.40 9.86
C LYS A 84 -12.67 -9.43 10.85
N LYS A 85 -13.44 -9.03 11.85
CA LYS A 85 -12.90 -8.34 13.03
C LYS A 85 -12.26 -9.38 13.93
N VAL A 86 -11.00 -9.17 14.27
CA VAL A 86 -10.30 -9.92 15.31
C VAL A 86 -10.19 -8.99 16.50
N GLU A 87 -10.81 -9.36 17.62
CA GLU A 87 -10.60 -8.66 18.88
C GLU A 87 -9.20 -9.01 19.41
N ILE A 88 -8.48 -7.99 19.87
CA ILE A 88 -7.10 -8.08 20.38
C ILE A 88 -7.15 -8.11 21.90
#